data_AF-B8BEI7-F1
#
_entry.id   AF-B8BEI7-F1
#
_cell.length_a   1.000
_cell.length_b   1.000
_cell.length_c   1.000
_cell.angle_alpha   90.00
_cell.angle_beta   90.00
_cell.angle_gamma   90.00
#
_symmetry.space_group_name_H-M   'P 1'
#
loop_
_entity.id
_entity.type
_entity.pdbx_description
1 polymer ?
#
loop_
_entity_poly.entity_id
_entity_poly.type
_entity_poly.pdbx_seq_one_letter_code
_entity_poly.pdbx_strand_id
1 'polypeptide(L)'
;MLPELLRAASHGDLQRLRVLLGVLHDDESPAPTTTTSQDDDAVVLEVYRSLPLLPPPSTTAGEGEDEGTLSLLEGTTFQGDSALHVVASSGDDGDFLKSARLIYGKARHLLEATNNNGDTPLHCAARAGNVKMVTHLLELAGGDGAGDQRKKLILRKKNHQHETVLHEAVRLGNKDLIDKLMTEDPELARHPSNGATSPLYLAVILPNPQVAMQLHGYDKMLSYSGPDGQNVLHAAVLRQRGT
;
A
#
# COMPACT_ATOMS: atom_id res chain seq x y z
N MET A 1 12.00 -16.26 15.94
CA MET A 1 10.84 -16.36 15.03
C MET A 1 9.78 -15.41 15.60
N LEU A 2 9.15 -14.58 14.77
CA LEU A 2 8.22 -13.51 15.19
C LEU A 2 6.75 -13.88 14.91
N PRO A 3 6.26 -15.09 15.29
CA PRO A 3 4.97 -15.59 14.83
C PRO A 3 3.81 -14.80 15.42
N GLU A 4 3.96 -14.17 16.59
CA GLU A 4 2.87 -13.44 17.21
C GLU A 4 2.48 -12.17 16.44
N LEU A 5 3.48 -11.42 15.94
CA LEU A 5 3.24 -10.23 15.13
C LEU A 5 2.57 -10.60 13.81
N LEU A 6 3.12 -11.59 13.11
CA LEU A 6 2.57 -12.04 11.82
C LEU A 6 1.18 -12.65 11.98
N ARG A 7 0.90 -13.35 13.08
CA ARG A 7 -0.43 -13.88 13.40
C ARG A 7 -1.42 -12.76 13.73
N ALA A 8 -0.99 -11.74 14.48
CA ALA A 8 -1.84 -10.58 14.76
C ALA A 8 -2.18 -9.83 13.45
N ALA A 9 -1.18 -9.64 12.58
CA ALA A 9 -1.35 -9.11 11.23
C ALA A 9 -2.34 -9.92 10.39
N SER A 10 -2.24 -11.25 10.39
CA SER A 10 -3.12 -12.11 9.57
C SER A 10 -4.58 -12.09 10.03
N HIS A 11 -4.84 -11.81 11.30
CA HIS A 11 -6.19 -11.70 11.85
C HIS A 11 -6.72 -10.27 11.89
N GLY A 12 -5.93 -9.27 11.48
CA GLY A 12 -6.30 -7.87 11.62
C GLY A 12 -6.46 -7.44 13.09
N ASP A 13 -5.79 -8.13 14.02
CA ASP A 13 -5.88 -7.86 15.45
C ASP A 13 -5.09 -6.59 15.80
N LEU A 14 -5.74 -5.45 15.58
CA LEU A 14 -5.17 -4.12 15.77
C LEU A 14 -4.69 -3.92 17.21
N GLN A 15 -5.41 -4.45 18.19
CA GLN A 15 -5.07 -4.28 19.60
C GLN A 15 -3.80 -5.04 19.95
N ARG A 16 -3.69 -6.30 19.49
CA ARG A 16 -2.46 -7.09 19.64
C ARG A 16 -1.29 -6.44 18.92
N LEU A 17 -1.49 -5.89 17.72
CA LEU A 17 -0.45 -5.15 17.00
C LEU A 17 0.01 -3.90 17.75
N ARG A 18 -0.90 -3.10 18.31
CA ARG A 18 -0.55 -1.93 19.14
C ARG A 18 0.31 -2.32 20.33
N VAL A 19 -0.08 -3.38 21.05
CA VAL A 19 0.66 -3.90 22.19
C VAL A 19 2.06 -4.37 21.77
N LEU A 20 2.15 -5.16 20.69
CA LEU A 20 3.43 -5.69 20.20
C LEU A 20 4.37 -4.60 19.68
N LEU A 21 3.83 -3.52 19.12
CA LEU A 21 4.59 -2.39 18.57
C LEU A 21 4.81 -1.25 19.57
N GLY A 22 4.49 -1.47 20.85
CA GLY A 22 4.72 -0.50 21.92
C GLY A 22 3.86 0.76 21.83
N VAL A 23 2.78 0.75 21.04
CA VAL A 23 1.82 1.86 20.95
C VAL A 23 0.83 1.71 22.10
N LEU A 24 1.22 2.21 23.28
CA LEU A 24 0.28 2.40 24.38
C LEU A 24 -0.76 3.43 23.95
N HIS A 25 -2.01 3.19 24.34
CA HIS A 25 -3.19 3.97 23.97
C HIS A 25 -2.88 5.47 23.89
N ASP A 26 -2.94 6.04 22.68
CA ASP A 26 -3.21 7.46 22.57
C ASP A 26 -4.56 7.68 23.24
N ASP A 27 -4.53 8.41 24.35
CA ASP A 27 -5.68 8.92 25.08
C ASP A 27 -6.78 9.30 24.08
N GLU A 28 -7.91 8.59 24.13
CA GLU A 28 -9.16 9.14 23.64
C GLU A 28 -9.53 10.26 24.60
N SER A 29 -8.90 11.43 24.39
CA SER A 29 -9.18 12.62 25.17
C SER A 29 -10.65 12.96 24.95
N PRO A 30 -11.49 12.94 26.01
CA PRO A 30 -12.89 13.26 25.86
C PRO A 30 -13.00 14.73 25.47
N ALA A 31 -13.75 14.99 24.40
CA ALA A 31 -14.09 16.33 23.95
C ALA A 31 -14.54 17.20 25.15
N PRO A 32 -13.96 18.40 25.36
CA PRO A 32 -14.49 19.31 26.35
C PRO A 32 -15.84 19.84 25.86
N THR A 33 -16.90 19.38 26.52
CA THR A 33 -18.19 20.07 26.51
C THR A 33 -18.06 21.29 27.40
N THR A 34 -18.04 22.49 26.83
CA THR A 34 -18.36 23.71 27.57
C THR A 34 -19.09 24.72 26.70
N THR A 35 -20.37 24.84 27.03
CA THR A 35 -21.27 25.92 26.69
C THR A 35 -20.87 27.20 27.45
N THR A 36 -21.13 28.36 26.80
CA THR A 36 -21.53 29.67 27.35
C THR A 36 -20.49 30.77 27.72
N SER A 37 -20.83 31.97 27.22
CA SER A 37 -20.55 33.38 27.67
C SER A 37 -19.10 33.87 27.66
N GLN A 38 -18.70 34.82 26.81
CA GLN A 38 -18.96 36.29 26.79
C GLN A 38 -18.51 37.07 28.04
N ASP A 39 -17.59 38.01 27.76
CA ASP A 39 -17.26 39.30 28.38
C ASP A 39 -16.10 39.46 29.41
N ASP A 40 -15.29 40.48 29.07
CA ASP A 40 -14.51 41.45 29.84
C ASP A 40 -13.06 41.19 30.33
N ASP A 41 -12.14 41.87 29.61
CA ASP A 41 -11.25 42.95 30.06
C ASP A 41 -10.25 42.70 31.22
N ALA A 42 -8.94 42.65 30.90
CA ALA A 42 -7.86 43.09 31.79
C ALA A 42 -6.51 43.22 31.03
N VAL A 43 -6.04 44.47 30.91
CA VAL A 43 -4.68 44.86 30.52
C VAL A 43 -3.75 44.72 31.73
N VAL A 44 -2.67 43.95 31.62
CA VAL A 44 -1.50 44.08 32.51
C VAL A 44 -0.21 44.05 31.70
N LEU A 45 0.40 45.22 31.59
CA LEU A 45 1.78 45.44 31.16
C LEU A 45 2.70 45.19 32.36
N GLU A 46 3.56 44.17 32.29
CA GLU A 46 4.73 44.09 33.16
C GLU A 46 6.01 44.02 32.32
N VAL A 47 6.83 45.04 32.55
CA VAL A 47 8.14 45.29 31.97
C VAL A 47 9.17 44.44 32.70
N TYR A 48 9.88 43.56 31.98
CA TYR A 48 11.13 42.98 32.49
C TYR A 48 12.33 43.27 31.58
N ARG A 49 13.33 43.82 32.26
CA ARG A 49 14.66 44.25 31.82
C ARG A 49 15.43 43.19 31.03
N SER A 50 16.16 43.67 30.04
CA SER A 50 17.23 42.99 29.32
C SER A 50 18.40 42.61 30.24
N LEU A 51 18.72 41.32 30.31
CA LEU A 51 20.06 40.77 30.56
C LEU A 51 20.25 39.55 29.64
N PRO A 52 21.45 39.33 29.07
CA PRO A 52 21.68 38.34 28.01
C PRO A 52 21.70 36.91 28.57
N LEU A 53 20.75 36.08 28.13
CA LEU A 53 20.72 34.65 28.41
C LEU A 53 21.73 33.90 27.52
N LEU A 54 22.63 33.19 28.18
CA LEU A 54 23.45 32.08 27.67
C LEU A 54 22.67 31.22 26.65
N PRO A 55 23.30 30.69 25.59
CA PRO A 55 22.64 29.70 24.74
C PRO A 55 22.31 28.45 25.57
N PRO A 56 21.09 27.90 25.51
CA PRO A 56 20.79 26.62 26.13
C PRO A 56 21.59 25.52 25.43
N PRO A 57 22.03 24.49 26.18
CA PRO A 57 22.81 23.38 25.65
C PRO A 57 22.03 22.65 24.56
N SER A 58 22.76 22.16 23.56
CA SER A 58 22.27 21.19 22.58
C SER A 58 21.70 19.98 23.32
N THR A 59 20.40 20.01 23.63
CA THR A 59 19.67 18.84 24.10
C THR A 59 19.42 17.98 22.88
N THR A 60 20.36 17.07 22.66
CA THR A 60 20.10 15.77 22.05
C THR A 60 19.01 15.10 22.89
N ALA A 61 17.75 15.36 22.57
CA ALA A 61 16.66 14.46 22.91
C ALA A 61 16.77 13.28 21.95
N GLY A 62 17.60 12.31 22.32
CA GLY A 62 17.50 10.98 21.76
C GLY A 62 16.15 10.42 22.22
N GLU A 63 15.18 10.41 21.32
CA GLU A 63 14.03 9.51 21.39
C GLU A 63 14.59 8.08 21.27
N GLY A 64 14.97 7.52 22.41
CA GLY A 64 15.35 6.13 22.56
C GLY A 64 14.11 5.23 22.56
N GLU A 65 13.38 5.19 21.45
CA GLU A 65 12.21 4.33 21.26
C GLU A 65 12.15 3.83 19.80
N ASP A 66 13.12 3.04 19.31
CA ASP A 66 12.84 2.35 18.02
C ASP A 66 13.67 1.11 17.65
N GLU A 67 14.75 0.78 18.35
CA GLU A 67 15.63 -0.29 17.84
C GLU A 67 15.00 -1.69 17.97
N GLY A 68 14.21 -1.93 19.03
CA GLY A 68 13.51 -3.20 19.26
C GLY A 68 12.24 -3.39 18.41
N THR A 69 11.49 -2.32 18.16
CA THR A 69 10.25 -2.32 17.35
C THR A 69 10.53 -2.50 15.87
N LEU A 70 11.58 -1.85 15.35
CA LEU A 70 12.05 -2.06 13.99
C LEU A 70 12.49 -3.52 13.80
N SER A 71 13.26 -4.08 14.74
CA SER A 71 13.69 -5.48 14.68
C SER A 71 12.52 -6.48 14.65
N LEU A 72 11.38 -6.13 15.26
CA LEU A 72 10.15 -6.94 15.23
C LEU A 72 9.47 -6.91 13.85
N LEU A 73 9.49 -5.75 13.19
CA LEU A 73 8.86 -5.52 11.87
C LEU A 73 9.69 -6.06 10.71
N GLU A 74 10.99 -6.27 10.91
CA GLU A 74 11.88 -6.96 9.95
C GLU A 74 11.64 -8.48 9.89
N GLY A 75 10.78 -9.02 10.76
CA GLY A 75 10.38 -10.43 10.71
C GLY A 75 9.54 -10.78 9.47
N THR A 76 9.94 -11.83 8.75
CA THR A 76 9.20 -12.32 7.58
C THR A 76 8.64 -13.73 7.76
N THR A 77 7.63 -14.07 6.96
CA THR A 77 7.18 -15.46 6.78
C THR A 77 8.24 -16.28 6.04
N PHE A 78 8.00 -17.59 5.88
CA PHE A 78 8.84 -18.47 5.04
C PHE A 78 8.81 -18.07 3.55
N GLN A 79 7.79 -17.32 3.11
CA GLN A 79 7.69 -16.76 1.76
C GLN A 79 8.35 -15.38 1.66
N GLY A 80 8.95 -14.87 2.73
CA GLY A 80 9.54 -13.54 2.77
C GLY A 80 8.51 -12.42 2.98
N ASP A 81 7.26 -12.74 3.32
CA ASP A 81 6.23 -11.74 3.55
C ASP A 81 6.50 -10.99 4.85
N SER A 82 6.64 -9.67 4.77
CA SER A 82 6.61 -8.79 5.94
C SER A 82 5.22 -8.72 6.57
N ALA A 83 5.11 -8.13 7.76
CA ALA A 83 3.82 -7.90 8.39
C ALA A 83 2.83 -7.14 7.49
N LEU A 84 3.31 -6.21 6.66
CA LEU A 84 2.46 -5.46 5.73
C LEU A 84 1.94 -6.31 4.57
N HIS A 85 2.74 -7.25 4.06
CA HIS A 85 2.27 -8.22 3.05
C HIS A 85 1.14 -9.09 3.62
N VAL A 86 1.31 -9.56 4.86
CA VAL A 86 0.35 -10.43 5.53
C VAL A 86 -0.97 -9.69 5.79
N VAL A 87 -0.93 -8.46 6.33
CA VAL A 87 -2.16 -7.64 6.49
C VAL A 87 -2.82 -7.40 5.13
N ALA A 88 -2.03 -7.07 4.11
CA ALA A 88 -2.53 -6.74 2.79
C ALA A 88 -3.27 -7.90 2.11
N SER A 89 -2.80 -9.14 2.29
CA SER A 89 -3.46 -10.34 1.73
C SER A 89 -4.64 -10.84 2.55
N SER A 90 -4.69 -10.54 3.86
CA SER A 90 -5.64 -11.19 4.77
C SER A 90 -7.04 -10.59 4.75
N GLY A 91 -7.18 -9.28 4.48
CA GLY A 91 -8.50 -8.65 4.40
C GLY A 91 -8.45 -7.14 4.17
N ASP A 92 -9.64 -6.55 4.01
CA ASP A 92 -9.80 -5.12 3.73
C ASP A 92 -10.85 -4.41 4.60
N ASP A 93 -11.22 -5.03 5.73
CA ASP A 93 -12.04 -4.43 6.78
C ASP A 93 -11.30 -3.34 7.54
N GLY A 94 -12.06 -2.52 8.30
CA GLY A 94 -11.52 -1.36 9.01
C GLY A 94 -10.32 -1.66 9.91
N ASP A 95 -10.29 -2.82 10.55
CA ASP A 95 -9.17 -3.20 11.43
C ASP A 95 -7.92 -3.62 10.65
N PHE A 96 -8.07 -4.26 9.48
CA PHE A 96 -6.94 -4.52 8.58
C PHE A 96 -6.37 -3.21 8.03
N LEU A 97 -7.22 -2.27 7.61
CA LEU A 97 -6.76 -0.96 7.12
C LEU A 97 -6.00 -0.18 8.21
N LYS A 98 -6.54 -0.13 9.43
CA LYS A 98 -5.85 0.49 10.58
C LYS A 98 -4.54 -0.22 10.91
N SER A 99 -4.50 -1.55 10.81
CA SER A 99 -3.30 -2.35 11.02
C SER A 99 -2.22 -2.04 9.98
N ALA A 100 -2.60 -1.93 8.70
CA ALA A 100 -1.70 -1.54 7.63
C ALA A 100 -1.12 -0.13 7.87
N ARG A 101 -1.97 0.82 8.27
CA ARG A 101 -1.53 2.18 8.64
C ARG A 101 -0.57 2.20 9.83
N LEU A 102 -0.86 1.40 10.86
CA LEU A 102 0.00 1.29 12.05
C LEU A 102 1.38 0.75 11.68
N ILE A 103 1.42 -0.34 10.92
CA ILE A 103 2.67 -0.94 10.43
C ILE A 103 3.44 0.05 9.55
N TYR A 104 2.74 0.73 8.63
CA TYR A 104 3.34 1.75 7.77
C TYR A 104 3.94 2.92 8.56
N GLY A 105 3.25 3.38 9.61
CA GLY A 105 3.72 4.47 10.47
C GLY A 105 5.03 4.14 11.19
N LYS A 106 5.24 2.86 11.55
CA LYS A 106 6.48 2.39 12.18
C LYS A 106 7.57 2.01 11.17
N ALA A 107 7.20 1.47 10.01
CA ALA A 107 8.14 0.98 9.00
C ALA A 107 7.66 1.30 7.58
N ARG A 108 7.91 2.53 7.12
CA ARG A 108 7.42 3.05 5.83
C ARG A 108 8.03 2.35 4.62
N HIS A 109 9.24 1.80 4.76
CA HIS A 109 9.93 1.06 3.69
C HIS A 109 9.23 -0.25 3.34
N LEU A 110 8.45 -0.83 4.27
CA LEU A 110 7.71 -2.07 4.02
C LEU A 110 6.68 -1.95 2.91
N LEU A 111 6.23 -0.73 2.56
CA LEU A 111 5.32 -0.48 1.44
C LEU A 111 5.95 -0.86 0.09
N GLU A 112 7.27 -0.78 -0.01
CA GLU A 112 8.05 -1.09 -1.22
C GLU A 112 8.88 -2.38 -1.08
N ALA A 113 8.89 -2.97 0.11
CA ALA A 113 9.53 -4.25 0.36
C ALA A 113 8.91 -5.35 -0.53
N THR A 114 9.73 -6.32 -0.89
CA THR A 114 9.32 -7.45 -1.71
C THR A 114 9.54 -8.76 -0.99
N ASN A 115 8.59 -9.68 -1.11
CA ASN A 115 8.76 -11.05 -0.64
C ASN A 115 9.65 -11.89 -1.59
N ASN A 116 9.76 -13.20 -1.35
CA ASN A 116 10.61 -14.09 -2.15
C ASN A 116 10.17 -14.22 -3.62
N ASN A 117 8.94 -13.84 -3.96
CA ASN A 117 8.42 -13.81 -5.33
C ASN A 117 8.63 -12.45 -6.00
N GLY A 118 9.19 -11.47 -5.29
CA GLY A 118 9.28 -10.09 -5.77
C GLY A 118 7.96 -9.32 -5.64
N ASP A 119 6.93 -9.91 -5.01
CA ASP A 119 5.65 -9.25 -4.80
C ASP A 119 5.79 -8.19 -3.72
N THR A 120 5.18 -7.03 -3.95
CA THR A 120 4.99 -5.99 -2.92
C THR A 120 3.69 -6.25 -2.15
N PRO A 121 3.44 -5.56 -1.00
CA PRO A 121 2.15 -5.67 -0.31
C PRO A 121 0.96 -5.34 -1.23
N LEU A 122 1.16 -4.44 -2.20
CA LEU A 122 0.13 -4.10 -3.18
C LEU A 122 -0.22 -5.27 -4.11
N HIS A 123 0.77 -6.09 -4.53
CA HIS A 123 0.53 -7.32 -5.29
C HIS A 123 -0.28 -8.32 -4.45
N CYS A 124 0.08 -8.50 -3.18
CA CYS A 124 -0.64 -9.39 -2.26
C CYS A 124 -2.10 -8.96 -2.05
N ALA A 125 -2.36 -7.65 -1.85
CA ALA A 125 -3.73 -7.13 -1.74
C ALA A 125 -4.53 -7.32 -3.04
N ALA A 126 -3.91 -7.03 -4.19
CA ALA A 126 -4.57 -7.21 -5.49
C ALA A 126 -4.88 -8.68 -5.76
N ARG A 127 -3.96 -9.61 -5.47
CA ARG A 127 -4.15 -11.05 -5.62
C ARG A 127 -5.27 -11.59 -4.71
N ALA A 128 -5.42 -11.02 -3.52
CA ALA A 128 -6.53 -11.33 -2.62
C ALA A 128 -7.87 -10.70 -3.04
N GLY A 129 -7.87 -9.76 -3.99
CA GLY A 129 -9.06 -9.01 -4.40
C GLY A 129 -9.48 -7.92 -3.41
N ASN A 130 -8.59 -7.53 -2.49
CA ASN A 130 -8.83 -6.59 -1.40
C ASN A 130 -8.81 -5.13 -1.91
N VAL A 131 -9.86 -4.71 -2.63
CA VAL A 131 -9.90 -3.41 -3.33
C VAL A 131 -9.75 -2.22 -2.38
N LYS A 132 -10.35 -2.28 -1.17
CA LYS A 132 -10.21 -1.19 -0.19
C LYS A 132 -8.79 -1.10 0.34
N MET A 133 -8.13 -2.24 0.55
CA MET A 133 -6.73 -2.28 0.97
C MET A 133 -5.80 -1.73 -0.11
N VAL A 134 -6.00 -2.09 -1.38
CA VAL A 134 -5.24 -1.52 -2.51
C VAL A 134 -5.35 0.00 -2.52
N THR A 135 -6.58 0.51 -2.40
CA THR A 135 -6.84 1.95 -2.33
C THR A 135 -6.10 2.59 -1.15
N HIS A 136 -6.17 1.97 0.02
CA HIS A 136 -5.53 2.45 1.23
C HIS A 136 -4.00 2.48 1.13
N LEU A 137 -3.37 1.45 0.58
CA LEU A 137 -1.92 1.39 0.38
C LEU A 137 -1.44 2.48 -0.59
N LEU A 138 -2.22 2.77 -1.64
CA LEU A 138 -1.90 3.87 -2.57
C LEU A 138 -2.07 5.24 -1.92
N GLU A 139 -3.08 5.43 -1.05
CA GLU A 139 -3.23 6.66 -0.26
C GLU A 139 -2.05 6.87 0.69
N LEU A 140 -1.58 5.80 1.36
CA LEU A 140 -0.38 5.85 2.20
C LEU A 140 0.88 6.22 1.40
N ALA A 141 1.02 5.70 0.17
CA ALA A 141 2.10 6.11 -0.74
C ALA A 141 2.01 7.59 -1.16
N GLY A 142 0.79 8.13 -1.22
CA GLY A 142 0.48 9.49 -1.66
C GLY A 142 0.71 10.58 -0.60
N GLY A 143 0.60 10.23 0.69
CA GLY A 143 0.55 11.19 1.80
C GLY A 143 1.86 11.92 2.13
N ASP A 144 2.97 11.56 1.49
CA ASP A 144 4.33 11.95 1.90
C ASP A 144 4.92 13.15 1.13
N GLY A 145 4.10 13.92 0.40
CA GLY A 145 4.54 15.07 -0.40
C GLY A 145 5.20 14.72 -1.76
N ALA A 146 5.71 13.50 -1.93
CA ALA A 146 6.19 12.93 -3.20
C ALA A 146 5.11 12.13 -3.98
N GLY A 147 3.84 12.27 -3.58
CA GLY A 147 2.81 11.23 -3.65
C GLY A 147 2.59 10.55 -5.00
N ASP A 148 2.50 11.30 -6.09
CA ASP A 148 2.17 10.72 -7.40
C ASP A 148 3.32 9.90 -8.00
N GLN A 149 4.57 10.33 -7.80
CA GLN A 149 5.72 9.60 -8.36
C GLN A 149 5.95 8.29 -7.60
N ARG A 150 5.77 8.31 -6.28
CA ARG A 150 5.91 7.11 -5.44
C ARG A 150 4.82 6.10 -5.72
N LYS A 151 3.56 6.55 -5.83
CA LYS A 151 2.44 5.71 -6.29
C LYS A 151 2.74 5.02 -7.62
N LYS A 152 3.18 5.79 -8.62
CA LYS A 152 3.56 5.24 -9.94
C LYS A 152 4.69 4.23 -9.85
N LEU A 153 5.70 4.47 -9.02
CA LEU A 153 6.80 3.53 -8.80
C LEU A 153 6.28 2.19 -8.24
N ILE A 154 5.39 2.24 -7.25
CA ILE A 154 4.79 1.05 -6.64
C ILE A 154 3.88 0.32 -7.63
N LEU A 155 3.03 1.05 -8.37
CA LEU A 155 2.13 0.49 -9.38
C LEU A 155 2.89 -0.21 -10.51
N ARG A 156 3.99 0.41 -10.98
CA ARG A 156 4.83 -0.12 -12.07
C ARG A 156 5.89 -1.11 -11.59
N LYS A 157 6.00 -1.37 -10.28
CA LYS A 157 6.92 -2.37 -9.74
C LYS A 157 6.53 -3.75 -10.27
N LYS A 158 7.53 -4.52 -10.66
CA LYS A 158 7.37 -5.86 -11.21
C LYS A 158 7.88 -6.89 -10.22
N ASN A 159 7.16 -8.00 -10.12
CA ASN A 159 7.61 -9.18 -9.38
C ASN A 159 8.61 -10.01 -10.21
N HIS A 160 9.05 -11.16 -9.69
CA HIS A 160 10.01 -12.04 -10.38
C HIS A 160 9.43 -12.70 -11.64
N GLN A 161 8.11 -12.70 -11.83
CA GLN A 161 7.43 -13.11 -13.07
C GLN A 161 7.33 -11.96 -14.07
N HIS A 162 7.92 -10.80 -13.75
CA HIS A 162 7.82 -9.56 -14.49
C HIS A 162 6.37 -9.04 -14.62
N GLU A 163 5.50 -9.43 -13.70
CA GLU A 163 4.12 -9.00 -13.64
C GLU A 163 3.99 -7.79 -12.70
N THR A 164 3.10 -6.87 -13.06
CA THR A 164 2.66 -5.76 -12.21
C THR A 164 1.36 -6.12 -11.49
N VAL A 165 0.97 -5.31 -10.51
CA VAL A 165 -0.32 -5.42 -9.80
C VAL A 165 -1.54 -5.53 -10.74
N LEU A 166 -1.48 -4.92 -11.94
CA LEU A 166 -2.56 -5.01 -12.92
C LEU A 166 -2.75 -6.43 -13.48
N HIS A 167 -1.69 -7.24 -13.55
CA HIS A 167 -1.80 -8.63 -13.99
C HIS A 167 -2.63 -9.46 -13.01
N GLU A 168 -2.44 -9.23 -11.70
CA GLU A 168 -3.24 -9.87 -10.66
C GLU A 168 -4.72 -9.47 -10.76
N ALA A 169 -5.00 -8.18 -10.95
CA ALA A 169 -6.37 -7.68 -11.13
C ALA A 169 -7.06 -8.29 -12.36
N VAL A 170 -6.32 -8.41 -13.47
CA VAL A 170 -6.78 -9.05 -14.71
C VAL A 170 -7.04 -10.54 -14.50
N ARG A 171 -6.16 -11.24 -13.76
CA ARG A 171 -6.29 -12.67 -13.45
C ARG A 171 -7.54 -12.96 -12.63
N LEU A 172 -7.87 -12.09 -11.68
CA LEU A 172 -9.11 -12.16 -10.92
C LEU A 172 -10.34 -11.76 -11.76
N GLY A 173 -10.15 -10.97 -12.81
CA GLY A 173 -11.24 -10.37 -13.57
C GLY A 173 -12.07 -9.36 -12.76
N ASN A 174 -11.47 -8.79 -11.70
CA ASN A 174 -12.11 -7.83 -10.82
C ASN A 174 -12.12 -6.45 -11.50
N LYS A 175 -13.28 -6.05 -12.02
CA LYS A 175 -13.44 -4.80 -12.77
C LYS A 175 -13.15 -3.57 -11.92
N ASP A 176 -13.64 -3.55 -10.67
CA ASP A 176 -13.46 -2.40 -9.77
C ASP A 176 -11.98 -2.18 -9.44
N LEU A 177 -11.23 -3.27 -9.27
CA LEU A 177 -9.79 -3.21 -9.05
C LEU A 177 -9.05 -2.70 -10.29
N ILE A 178 -9.41 -3.18 -11.48
CA ILE A 178 -8.85 -2.70 -12.75
C ILE A 178 -9.13 -1.21 -12.93
N ASP A 179 -10.37 -0.77 -12.70
CA ASP A 179 -10.78 0.63 -12.81
C ASP A 179 -9.96 1.50 -11.85
N LYS A 180 -9.78 1.05 -10.60
CA LYS A 180 -8.97 1.77 -9.61
C LYS A 180 -7.51 1.91 -10.05
N LEU A 181 -6.88 0.82 -10.50
CA LEU A 181 -5.47 0.83 -10.92
C LEU A 181 -5.25 1.68 -12.18
N MET A 182 -6.12 1.56 -13.18
CA MET A 182 -6.04 2.33 -14.43
C MET A 182 -6.38 3.82 -14.22
N THR A 183 -7.17 4.16 -13.20
CA THR A 183 -7.42 5.56 -12.82
C THR A 183 -6.19 6.20 -12.17
N GLU A 184 -5.44 5.45 -11.35
CA GLU A 184 -4.24 5.97 -10.68
C GLU A 184 -3.02 6.04 -11.65
N ASP A 185 -2.91 5.11 -12.59
CA ASP A 185 -1.91 5.15 -13.67
C ASP A 185 -2.50 4.65 -15.00
N PRO A 186 -2.99 5.56 -15.86
CA PRO A 186 -3.57 5.21 -17.17
C PRO A 186 -2.61 4.48 -18.10
N GLU A 187 -1.29 4.62 -17.88
CA GLU A 187 -0.26 4.02 -18.72
C GLU A 187 0.23 2.65 -18.21
N LEU A 188 -0.34 2.15 -17.11
CA LEU A 188 0.10 0.92 -16.44
C LEU A 188 0.08 -0.31 -17.37
N ALA A 189 -0.79 -0.29 -18.38
CA ALA A 189 -0.95 -1.36 -19.36
C ALA A 189 -0.14 -1.19 -20.66
N ARG A 190 0.62 -0.09 -20.82
CA ARG A 190 1.39 0.22 -22.05
C ARG A 190 2.68 -0.58 -22.18
N HIS A 191 3.25 -1.01 -21.05
CA HIS A 191 4.61 -1.52 -21.02
C HIS A 191 4.63 -3.05 -21.05
N PRO A 192 5.15 -3.69 -22.11
CA PRO A 192 5.62 -5.07 -21.98
C PRO A 192 6.86 -5.10 -21.09
N SER A 193 6.99 -6.12 -20.25
CA SER A 193 8.33 -6.56 -19.84
C SER A 193 8.92 -7.33 -21.00
N ASN A 194 10.18 -7.10 -21.34
CA ASN A 194 10.88 -7.96 -22.30
C ASN A 194 10.69 -9.43 -21.90
N GLY A 195 9.99 -10.20 -22.75
CA GLY A 195 9.71 -11.62 -22.53
C GLY A 195 8.50 -11.95 -21.63
N ALA A 196 7.77 -10.96 -21.10
CA ALA A 196 6.61 -11.21 -20.23
C ALA A 196 5.28 -10.88 -20.88
N THR A 197 4.24 -11.57 -20.40
CA THR A 197 2.86 -11.41 -20.81
C THR A 197 2.36 -10.00 -20.51
N SER A 198 1.79 -9.31 -21.49
CA SER A 198 1.10 -8.03 -21.24
C SER A 198 -0.26 -8.23 -20.54
N PRO A 199 -0.78 -7.24 -19.80
CA PRO A 199 -2.11 -7.32 -19.19
C PRO A 199 -3.22 -7.61 -20.21
N LEU A 200 -3.14 -7.03 -21.41
CA LEU A 200 -4.12 -7.28 -22.47
C LEU A 200 -4.01 -8.70 -23.03
N TYR A 201 -2.78 -9.23 -23.22
CA TYR A 201 -2.59 -10.62 -23.61
C TYR A 201 -3.19 -11.57 -22.56
N LEU A 202 -2.93 -11.32 -21.28
CA LEU A 202 -3.50 -12.08 -20.17
C LEU A 202 -5.04 -12.03 -20.21
N ALA A 203 -5.62 -10.84 -20.40
CA ALA A 203 -7.08 -10.67 -20.48
C ALA A 203 -7.69 -11.46 -21.65
N VAL A 204 -6.99 -11.54 -22.78
CA VAL A 204 -7.47 -12.27 -23.96
C VAL A 204 -7.33 -13.77 -23.79
N ILE A 205 -6.34 -14.31 -23.07
CA ILE A 205 -6.29 -15.77 -22.80
C ILE A 205 -7.32 -16.21 -21.76
N LEU A 206 -7.74 -15.31 -20.86
CA LEU A 206 -8.72 -15.61 -19.81
C LEU A 206 -10.15 -15.68 -20.35
N PRO A 207 -11.04 -16.49 -19.74
CA PRO A 207 -12.38 -16.75 -20.25
C PRO A 207 -13.30 -15.51 -20.28
N ASN A 208 -12.91 -14.41 -19.62
CA ASN A 208 -13.72 -13.20 -19.48
C ASN A 208 -13.31 -12.10 -20.50
N PRO A 209 -13.96 -12.01 -21.68
CA PRO A 209 -13.60 -11.00 -22.68
C PRO A 209 -13.87 -9.57 -22.23
N GLN A 210 -14.72 -9.37 -21.21
CA GLN A 210 -15.04 -8.03 -20.70
C GLN A 210 -13.82 -7.33 -20.12
N VAL A 211 -12.88 -8.08 -19.55
CA VAL A 211 -11.63 -7.52 -19.01
C VAL A 211 -10.77 -6.94 -20.14
N ALA A 212 -10.67 -7.64 -21.27
CA ALA A 212 -9.93 -7.15 -22.44
C ALA A 212 -10.60 -5.89 -23.04
N MET A 213 -11.94 -5.88 -23.09
CA MET A 213 -12.71 -4.72 -23.55
C MET A 213 -12.52 -3.51 -22.61
N GLN A 214 -12.52 -3.75 -21.29
CA GLN A 214 -12.32 -2.72 -20.27
C GLN A 214 -10.93 -2.08 -20.42
N LEU A 215 -9.86 -2.88 -20.48
CA LEU A 215 -8.50 -2.35 -20.70
C LEU A 215 -8.39 -1.52 -21.98
N HIS A 216 -8.99 -1.99 -23.08
CA HIS A 216 -9.00 -1.27 -24.35
C HIS A 216 -9.79 0.04 -24.32
N GLY A 217 -10.79 0.14 -23.42
CA GLY A 217 -11.54 1.38 -23.18
C GLY A 217 -10.71 2.46 -22.49
N TYR A 218 -9.78 2.08 -21.62
CA TYR A 218 -8.91 3.01 -20.89
C TYR A 218 -7.77 3.56 -21.75
N ASP A 219 -7.08 2.70 -22.48
CA ASP A 219 -5.95 3.09 -23.31
C ASP A 219 -5.97 2.33 -24.64
N LYS A 220 -5.67 3.05 -25.73
CA LYS A 220 -5.54 2.50 -27.08
C LYS A 220 -4.10 2.07 -27.39
N MET A 221 -3.14 2.49 -26.57
CA MET A 221 -1.71 2.25 -26.72
C MET A 221 -1.22 1.12 -25.81
N LEU A 222 -2.08 0.12 -25.57
CA LEU A 222 -1.77 -1.06 -24.78
C LEU A 222 -0.65 -1.89 -25.42
N SER A 223 0.08 -2.60 -24.57
CA SER A 223 0.97 -3.66 -25.05
C SER A 223 0.15 -4.88 -25.50
N TYR A 224 0.54 -5.44 -26.65
CA TYR A 224 -0.06 -6.68 -27.20
C TYR A 224 0.86 -7.89 -27.04
N SER A 225 1.99 -7.74 -26.34
CA SER A 225 3.02 -8.79 -26.26
C SER A 225 2.58 -9.95 -25.37
N GLY A 226 2.94 -11.15 -25.79
CA GLY A 226 2.81 -12.40 -25.04
C GLY A 226 4.16 -13.11 -24.90
N PRO A 227 4.18 -14.27 -24.23
CA PRO A 227 5.38 -15.10 -24.10
C PRO A 227 5.84 -15.62 -25.47
N ASP A 228 7.11 -15.98 -25.58
CA ASP A 228 7.71 -16.61 -26.77
C ASP A 228 7.53 -15.82 -28.09
N GLY A 229 7.42 -14.50 -28.00
CA GLY A 229 7.18 -13.63 -29.17
C GLY A 229 5.75 -13.67 -29.72
N GLN A 230 4.83 -14.36 -29.02
CA GLN A 230 3.41 -14.32 -29.35
C GLN A 230 2.83 -12.93 -29.10
N ASN A 231 1.70 -12.64 -29.74
CA ASN A 231 0.92 -11.44 -29.46
C ASN A 231 -0.54 -11.80 -29.22
N VAL A 232 -1.33 -10.80 -28.79
CA VAL A 232 -2.76 -10.96 -28.47
C VAL A 232 -3.56 -11.66 -29.58
N LEU A 233 -3.23 -11.45 -30.86
CA LEU A 233 -3.92 -12.10 -31.97
C LEU A 233 -3.64 -13.61 -32.03
N HIS A 234 -2.42 -14.03 -31.71
CA HIS A 234 -2.09 -15.46 -31.58
C HIS A 234 -2.96 -16.12 -30.50
N ALA A 235 -3.06 -15.48 -29.33
CA ALA A 235 -3.91 -15.94 -28.23
C ALA A 235 -5.39 -16.04 -28.61
N ALA A 236 -5.92 -15.04 -29.33
CA ALA A 236 -7.32 -15.01 -29.75
C ALA A 236 -7.67 -16.18 -30.69
N VAL A 237 -6.80 -16.48 -31.66
CA VAL A 237 -7.00 -17.61 -32.60
C VAL A 237 -6.96 -18.95 -31.87
N LEU A 238 -6.06 -19.11 -30.90
CA LEU A 238 -5.96 -20.35 -30.11
C LEU A 238 -7.21 -20.58 -29.26
N ARG A 239 -7.80 -19.52 -28.69
CA ARG A 239 -9.06 -19.64 -27.93
C ARG A 239 -10.23 -20.10 -28.77
N GLN A 240 -10.36 -19.64 -30.01
CA GLN A 240 -11.48 -20.01 -30.87
C GLN A 240 -11.49 -21.49 -31.28
N ARG A 241 -10.34 -22.17 -31.18
CA ARG A 241 -10.21 -23.60 -31.51
C ARG A 241 -10.51 -24.55 -30.34
N GLY A 242 -10.68 -24.02 -29.12
CA GLY A 242 -10.90 -24.80 -27.91
C GLY A 242 -12.33 -24.74 -27.34
N THR A 243 -13.23 -24.02 -28.01
CA THR A 243 -14.67 -23.90 -27.68
C THR A 243 -15.50 -24.64 -28.71
#